data_AF-A0A2A5BHV6-F1
#
_entry.id   AF-A0A2A5BHV6-F1
#
_cell.length_a   1.000
_cell.length_b   1.000
_cell.length_c   1.000
_cell.angle_alpha   90.00
_cell.angle_beta   90.00
_cell.angle_gamma   90.00
#
_symmetry.space_group_name_H-M   'P 1'
#
loop_
_entity.id
_entity.type
_entity.pdbx_description
1 polymer ?
#
loop_
_entity_poly.entity_id
_entity_poly.type
_entity_poly.pdbx_seq_one_letter_code
_entity_poly.pdbx_strand_id
1 'polypeptide(L)'
;MKKIIFFTLAITALAGNVFAANFGAIAVDRTDGFVYGYSIDQPSMEQARARAFDECSKQGGDCVVELELSGDNRCGSYRTIDSSAGSAYGWGKAANRKIAGEKARIECEKRANGHSCSNHVWACNSEEDSHETAPEESTDIDRNAIGQAVTYHYDNEGQWAGKFRIGEIVQMRIEGSGSTIYAHVKYKYLPLPGNERSSGFDQRIFTINIDNGSYDVIHMDDYMSGRF
;
A
#
# COMPACT_ATOMS: atom_id res chain seq x y z
N MET A 1 -15.16 -0.05 -72.59
CA MET A 1 -15.08 -1.08 -71.53
C MET A 1 -14.12 -0.57 -70.46
N LYS A 2 -14.61 -0.08 -69.32
CA LYS A 2 -13.80 0.57 -68.27
C LYS A 2 -13.58 -0.44 -67.13
N LYS A 3 -12.35 -0.90 -66.95
CA LYS A 3 -11.94 -1.80 -65.86
C LYS A 3 -11.88 -1.00 -64.56
N ILE A 4 -12.70 -1.37 -63.57
CA ILE A 4 -12.66 -0.81 -62.21
C ILE A 4 -11.69 -1.67 -61.40
N ILE A 5 -10.61 -1.05 -60.93
CA ILE A 5 -9.61 -1.65 -60.03
C ILE A 5 -10.08 -1.37 -58.60
N PHE A 6 -10.38 -2.42 -57.84
CA PHE A 6 -10.61 -2.33 -56.40
C PHE A 6 -9.26 -2.28 -55.69
N PHE A 7 -8.99 -1.17 -55.00
CA PHE A 7 -7.82 -1.01 -54.14
C PHE A 7 -8.24 -1.36 -52.71
N THR A 8 -7.86 -2.55 -52.24
CA THR A 8 -8.15 -3.00 -50.88
C THR A 8 -7.18 -2.30 -49.92
N LEU A 9 -7.69 -1.35 -49.13
CA LEU A 9 -6.92 -0.71 -48.06
C LEU A 9 -6.87 -1.68 -46.87
N ALA A 10 -5.74 -2.39 -46.72
CA ALA A 10 -5.49 -3.19 -45.53
C ALA A 10 -5.17 -2.24 -44.36
N ILE A 11 -6.13 -2.07 -43.45
CA ILE A 11 -5.94 -1.36 -42.19
C ILE A 11 -5.21 -2.32 -41.25
N THR A 12 -3.89 -2.16 -41.14
CA THR A 12 -3.10 -2.80 -40.08
C THR A 12 -3.44 -2.13 -38.75
N ALA A 13 -4.25 -2.80 -37.93
CA ALA A 13 -4.44 -2.42 -36.54
C ALA A 13 -3.12 -2.58 -35.79
N LEU A 14 -2.46 -1.46 -35.46
CA LEU A 14 -1.40 -1.43 -34.47
C LEU A 14 -2.06 -1.77 -33.12
N ALA A 15 -1.88 -3.01 -32.65
CA ALA A 15 -2.14 -3.35 -31.26
C ALA A 15 -1.15 -2.54 -30.41
N GLY A 16 -1.54 -1.35 -29.99
CA GLY A 16 -0.83 -0.64 -28.94
C GLY A 16 -0.89 -1.52 -27.70
N ASN A 17 0.27 -1.88 -27.15
CA ASN A 17 0.33 -2.42 -25.80
C ASN A 17 -0.25 -1.35 -24.87
N VAL A 18 -1.53 -1.50 -24.53
CA VAL A 18 -2.15 -0.71 -23.47
C VAL A 18 -1.51 -1.23 -22.20
N PHE A 19 -0.45 -0.56 -21.75
CA PHE A 19 -0.04 -0.68 -20.35
C PHE A 19 -1.31 -0.39 -19.54
N ALA A 20 -1.76 -1.36 -18.75
CA ALA A 20 -2.92 -1.19 -17.88
C ALA A 20 -2.55 -0.13 -16.86
N ALA A 21 -2.88 1.12 -17.18
CA ALA A 21 -2.54 2.23 -16.31
C ALA A 21 -3.49 2.15 -15.11
N ASN A 22 -2.97 1.72 -13.97
CA ASN A 22 -3.75 1.59 -12.75
C ASN A 22 -3.77 2.93 -12.01
N PHE A 23 -4.85 3.69 -12.18
CA PHE A 23 -5.08 4.93 -11.47
C PHE A 23 -6.14 4.77 -10.38
N GLY A 24 -5.92 5.44 -9.24
CA GLY A 24 -6.84 5.45 -8.12
C GLY A 24 -7.01 6.84 -7.54
N ALA A 25 -8.05 7.02 -6.73
CA ALA A 25 -8.31 8.29 -6.06
C ALA A 25 -9.12 8.08 -4.77
N ILE A 26 -9.00 9.03 -3.85
CA ILE A 26 -9.81 9.10 -2.62
C ILE A 26 -10.41 10.50 -2.56
N ALA A 27 -11.73 10.58 -2.37
CA ALA A 27 -12.48 11.79 -2.10
C ALA A 27 -13.07 11.75 -0.69
N VAL A 28 -13.09 12.88 -0.01
CA VAL A 28 -13.64 13.01 1.35
C VAL A 28 -14.44 14.29 1.49
N ASP A 29 -15.46 14.25 2.34
CA ASP A 29 -16.04 15.45 2.95
C ASP A 29 -15.23 15.78 4.22
N ARG A 30 -14.70 17.00 4.27
CA ARG A 30 -13.88 17.47 5.40
C ARG A 30 -14.69 18.05 6.56
N THR A 31 -15.99 18.21 6.37
CA THR A 31 -16.87 19.01 7.23
C THR A 31 -17.96 18.20 7.90
N ASP A 32 -18.42 17.11 7.29
CA ASP A 32 -19.52 16.30 7.81
C ASP A 32 -19.14 14.84 8.03
N GLY A 33 -19.26 14.39 9.29
CA GLY A 33 -19.37 12.97 9.68
C GLY A 33 -18.31 11.97 9.19
N PHE A 34 -17.24 12.43 8.55
CA PHE A 34 -16.31 11.61 7.75
C PHE A 34 -17.01 10.79 6.65
N VAL A 35 -17.56 11.48 5.65
CA VAL A 35 -18.03 10.86 4.39
C VAL A 35 -16.86 10.73 3.41
N TYR A 36 -16.75 9.60 2.71
CA TYR A 36 -15.67 9.38 1.74
C TYR A 36 -16.07 8.47 0.59
N GLY A 37 -15.32 8.54 -0.51
CA GLY A 37 -15.41 7.64 -1.65
C GLY A 37 -14.01 7.36 -2.19
N TYR A 38 -13.83 6.20 -2.82
CA TYR A 38 -12.56 5.87 -3.45
C TYR A 38 -12.80 5.11 -4.75
N SER A 39 -11.76 5.08 -5.57
CA SER A 39 -11.69 4.26 -6.77
C SER A 39 -10.27 3.76 -6.94
N ILE A 40 -10.13 2.57 -7.50
CA ILE A 40 -8.85 1.94 -7.82
C ILE A 40 -8.92 1.37 -9.23
N ASP A 41 -7.75 1.12 -9.81
CA ASP A 41 -7.57 0.42 -11.09
C ASP A 41 -8.40 1.01 -12.24
N GLN A 42 -8.57 2.33 -12.22
CA GLN A 42 -9.23 3.06 -13.30
C GLN A 42 -8.25 3.27 -14.44
N PRO A 43 -8.72 3.25 -15.71
CA PRO A 43 -7.86 3.36 -16.88
C PRO A 43 -7.30 4.77 -17.10
N SER A 44 -7.80 5.78 -16.37
CA SER A 44 -7.24 7.12 -16.35
C SER A 44 -7.44 7.79 -14.99
N MET A 45 -6.56 8.74 -14.66
CA MET A 45 -6.71 9.54 -13.43
C MET A 45 -8.01 10.34 -13.42
N GLU A 46 -8.51 10.78 -14.59
CA GLU A 46 -9.79 11.47 -14.70
C GLU A 46 -10.96 10.56 -14.27
N GLN A 47 -10.97 9.31 -14.72
CA GLN A 47 -11.98 8.33 -14.32
C GLN A 47 -11.86 7.98 -12.83
N ALA A 48 -10.63 7.88 -12.31
CA ALA A 48 -10.40 7.71 -10.88
C ALA A 48 -11.03 8.84 -10.05
N ARG A 49 -10.70 10.09 -10.36
CA ARG A 49 -11.28 11.25 -9.67
C ARG A 49 -12.80 11.26 -9.73
N ALA A 50 -13.36 11.09 -10.93
CA ALA A 50 -14.80 11.13 -11.16
C ALA A 50 -15.52 10.04 -10.35
N ARG A 51 -14.98 8.81 -10.35
CA ARG A 51 -15.57 7.70 -9.61
C ARG A 51 -15.45 7.89 -8.10
N ALA A 52 -14.28 8.27 -7.59
CA ALA A 52 -14.11 8.53 -6.15
C ALA A 52 -15.03 9.65 -5.66
N PHE A 53 -15.17 10.74 -6.44
CA PHE A 53 -16.08 11.84 -6.14
C PHE A 53 -17.55 11.39 -6.14
N ASP A 54 -17.96 10.60 -7.13
CA ASP A 54 -19.34 10.08 -7.25
C ASP A 54 -19.69 9.15 -6.07
N GLU A 55 -18.80 8.23 -5.70
CA GLU A 55 -19.00 7.35 -4.53
C GLU A 55 -19.11 8.13 -3.21
N CYS A 56 -18.37 9.22 -3.08
CA CYS A 56 -18.47 10.10 -1.92
C CYS A 56 -19.79 10.90 -1.94
N SER A 57 -20.10 11.54 -3.07
CA SER A 57 -21.29 12.39 -3.22
C SER A 57 -22.61 11.62 -3.06
N LYS A 58 -22.65 10.34 -3.46
CA LYS A 58 -23.81 9.46 -3.24
C LYS A 58 -24.19 9.29 -1.78
N GLN A 59 -23.23 9.45 -0.88
CA GLN A 59 -23.44 9.39 0.56
C GLN A 59 -23.89 10.74 1.14
N GLY A 60 -24.00 11.78 0.31
CA GLY A 60 -24.51 13.10 0.69
C GLY A 60 -23.46 14.10 1.16
N GLY A 61 -22.16 13.79 1.04
CA GLY A 61 -21.07 14.70 1.45
C GLY A 61 -20.73 15.77 0.42
N ASP A 62 -20.15 16.89 0.88
CA ASP A 62 -19.51 17.93 0.05
C ASP A 62 -18.06 17.52 -0.27
N CYS A 63 -17.96 16.59 -1.20
CA CYS A 63 -16.75 15.82 -1.41
C CYS A 63 -15.67 16.55 -2.21
N VAL A 64 -14.41 16.39 -1.81
CA VAL A 64 -13.23 16.85 -2.56
C VAL A 64 -12.27 15.68 -2.74
N VAL A 65 -11.67 15.56 -3.94
CA VAL A 65 -10.62 14.55 -4.18
C VAL A 65 -9.33 14.98 -3.49
N GLU A 66 -8.89 14.22 -2.50
CA GLU A 66 -7.69 14.49 -1.69
C GLU A 66 -6.45 13.77 -2.21
N LEU A 67 -6.64 12.55 -2.73
CA LEU A 67 -5.53 11.70 -3.12
C LEU A 67 -5.76 11.12 -4.49
N GLU A 68 -4.66 11.05 -5.22
CA GLU A 68 -4.52 10.45 -6.52
C GLU A 68 -3.37 9.45 -6.48
N LEU A 69 -3.63 8.24 -6.97
CA LEU A 69 -2.81 7.05 -6.78
C LEU A 69 -2.35 6.53 -8.15
N SER A 70 -1.04 6.34 -8.29
CA SER A 70 -0.42 5.77 -9.47
C SER A 70 1.05 5.40 -9.18
N GLY A 71 1.60 4.49 -9.98
CA GLY A 71 3.01 4.07 -9.90
C GLY A 71 3.43 3.67 -8.48
N ASP A 72 4.59 4.15 -8.03
CA ASP A 72 5.13 3.88 -6.70
C ASP A 72 4.28 4.42 -5.54
N ASN A 73 3.26 5.24 -5.84
CA ASN A 73 2.27 5.78 -4.90
C ASN A 73 0.89 5.16 -5.14
N ARG A 74 0.84 3.87 -5.50
CA ARG A 74 -0.38 3.11 -5.78
C ARG A 74 -1.33 2.97 -4.59
N CYS A 75 -0.85 3.15 -3.35
CA CYS A 75 -1.66 3.15 -2.15
C CYS A 75 -1.75 4.55 -1.54
N GLY A 76 -2.94 4.92 -1.07
CA GLY A 76 -3.21 6.16 -0.35
C GLY A 76 -4.04 5.90 0.90
N SER A 77 -3.83 6.74 1.92
CA SER A 77 -4.69 6.79 3.09
C SER A 77 -4.90 8.24 3.52
N TYR A 78 -6.10 8.52 4.01
CA TYR A 78 -6.48 9.79 4.61
C TYR A 78 -7.02 9.51 6.00
N ARG A 79 -6.64 10.34 6.96
CA ARG A 79 -7.07 10.27 8.36
C ARG A 79 -7.49 11.65 8.85
N THR A 80 -8.49 11.68 9.70
CA THR A 80 -8.93 12.89 10.38
C THR A 80 -9.33 12.59 11.82
N ILE A 81 -9.37 13.62 12.65
CA ILE A 81 -9.97 13.53 13.97
C ILE A 81 -11.52 13.55 13.86
N ASP A 82 -12.18 13.28 14.97
CA ASP A 82 -13.63 13.48 15.07
C ASP A 82 -13.97 14.97 14.82
N SER A 83 -15.02 15.25 14.04
CA SER A 83 -15.40 16.62 13.67
C SER A 83 -15.82 17.46 14.89
N SER A 84 -16.26 16.83 15.98
CA SER A 84 -16.53 17.53 17.25
C SER A 84 -15.25 17.94 18.00
N ALA A 85 -14.11 17.32 17.69
CA ALA A 85 -12.81 17.60 18.29
C ALA A 85 -11.98 18.61 17.48
N GLY A 86 -12.34 18.88 16.22
CA GLY A 86 -11.71 19.88 15.37
C GLY A 86 -11.60 19.45 13.91
N SER A 87 -10.66 20.03 13.17
CA SER A 87 -10.48 19.83 11.72
C SER A 87 -9.10 19.29 11.34
N ALA A 88 -8.39 18.65 12.27
CA ALA A 88 -7.07 18.10 11.99
C ALA A 88 -7.15 16.85 11.12
N TYR A 89 -6.37 16.83 10.06
CA TYR A 89 -6.28 15.70 9.14
C TYR A 89 -4.84 15.47 8.67
N GLY A 90 -4.63 14.33 8.04
CA GLY A 90 -3.38 13.93 7.44
C GLY A 90 -3.59 12.87 6.38
N TRP A 91 -2.62 12.74 5.49
CA TRP A 91 -2.68 11.81 4.38
C TRP A 91 -1.33 11.17 4.13
N GLY A 92 -1.33 10.12 3.33
CA GLY A 92 -0.12 9.40 3.01
C GLY A 92 -0.29 8.62 1.73
N LYS A 93 0.75 8.65 0.89
CA LYS A 93 0.86 7.77 -0.27
C LYS A 93 2.14 6.94 -0.20
N ALA A 94 2.05 5.72 -0.68
CA ALA A 94 3.17 4.79 -0.73
C ALA A 94 2.89 3.62 -1.69
N ALA A 95 3.87 2.75 -1.85
CA ALA A 95 3.72 1.51 -2.60
C ALA A 95 2.82 0.48 -1.88
N ASN A 96 2.60 0.64 -0.57
CA ASN A 96 1.75 -0.25 0.22
C ASN A 96 0.85 0.50 1.20
N ARG A 97 -0.25 -0.15 1.58
CA ARG A 97 -1.28 0.38 2.47
C ARG A 97 -0.72 0.80 3.84
N LYS A 98 0.18 0.00 4.42
CA LYS A 98 0.71 0.23 5.78
C LYS A 98 1.49 1.54 5.86
N ILE A 99 2.44 1.76 4.94
CA ILE A 99 3.23 2.98 4.87
C ILE A 99 2.33 4.19 4.57
N ALA A 100 1.35 4.03 3.67
CA ALA A 100 0.39 5.10 3.37
C ALA A 100 -0.44 5.46 4.62
N GLY A 101 -0.96 4.46 5.34
CA GLY A 101 -1.73 4.64 6.57
C GLY A 101 -0.93 5.28 7.70
N GLU A 102 0.34 4.88 7.88
CA GLU A 102 1.19 5.48 8.90
C GLU A 102 1.53 6.94 8.57
N LYS A 103 1.88 7.24 7.31
CA LYS A 103 2.12 8.62 6.89
C LYS A 103 0.90 9.50 7.18
N ALA A 104 -0.30 9.00 6.88
CA ALA A 104 -1.55 9.68 7.19
C ALA A 104 -1.75 9.89 8.70
N ARG A 105 -1.44 8.88 9.51
CA ARG A 105 -1.54 8.94 10.98
C ARG A 105 -0.59 9.98 11.55
N ILE A 106 0.71 9.87 11.25
CA ILE A 106 1.74 10.82 11.70
C ILE A 106 1.39 12.24 11.26
N GLU A 107 0.92 12.40 10.03
CA GLU A 107 0.54 13.71 9.51
C GLU A 107 -0.64 14.30 10.29
N CYS A 108 -1.68 13.51 10.54
CA CYS A 108 -2.85 13.95 11.29
C CYS A 108 -2.50 14.27 12.74
N GLU A 109 -1.76 13.40 13.43
CA GLU A 109 -1.41 13.57 14.85
C GLU A 109 -0.58 14.83 15.11
N LYS A 110 0.29 15.23 14.17
CA LYS A 110 1.03 16.51 14.26
C LYS A 110 0.12 17.72 14.36
N ARG A 111 -1.11 17.63 13.85
CA ARG A 111 -2.10 18.72 13.80
C ARG A 111 -3.26 18.50 14.77
N ALA A 112 -3.37 17.30 15.35
CA ALA A 112 -4.50 16.88 16.15
C ALA A 112 -4.50 17.41 17.58
N ASN A 113 -3.45 18.12 18.03
CA ASN A 113 -3.35 18.66 19.40
C ASN A 113 -3.66 17.62 20.49
N GLY A 114 -3.22 16.36 20.29
CA GLY A 114 -3.45 15.25 21.21
C GLY A 114 -4.75 14.48 21.00
N HIS A 115 -5.60 14.86 20.04
CA HIS A 115 -6.77 14.09 19.65
C HIS A 115 -6.41 12.86 18.80
N SER A 116 -7.23 11.82 18.88
CA SER A 116 -7.04 10.59 18.09
C SER A 116 -7.51 10.78 16.65
N CYS A 117 -6.68 10.37 15.70
CA CYS A 117 -7.00 10.34 14.27
C CYS A 117 -7.72 9.03 13.90
N SER A 118 -8.91 8.85 14.46
CA SER A 118 -9.70 7.62 14.42
C SER A 118 -10.45 7.42 13.10
N ASN A 119 -10.84 8.51 12.43
CA ASN A 119 -11.53 8.45 11.15
C ASN A 119 -10.50 8.21 10.04
N HIS A 120 -10.69 7.15 9.24
CA HIS A 120 -9.74 6.82 8.19
C HIS A 120 -10.40 6.20 6.95
N VAL A 121 -9.79 6.47 5.80
CA VAL A 121 -10.05 5.81 4.51
C VAL A 121 -8.72 5.45 3.89
N TRP A 122 -8.70 4.40 3.09
CA TRP A 122 -7.54 4.00 2.31
C TRP A 122 -7.98 3.36 0.99
N ALA A 123 -7.08 3.38 0.00
CA ALA A 123 -7.27 2.71 -1.28
C ALA A 123 -5.90 2.31 -1.83
N CYS A 124 -5.85 1.19 -2.55
CA CYS A 124 -4.65 0.69 -3.22
C CYS A 124 -5.01 0.19 -4.61
N ASN A 125 -4.33 0.69 -5.63
CA ASN A 125 -4.36 0.05 -6.94
C ASN A 125 -3.71 -1.34 -6.84
N SER A 126 -4.22 -2.25 -7.66
CA SER A 126 -3.62 -3.54 -7.90
C SER A 126 -2.18 -3.35 -8.36
N GLU A 127 -1.32 -4.28 -7.95
CA GLU A 127 0.01 -4.38 -8.52
C GLU A 127 -0.13 -4.56 -10.04
N GLU A 128 0.73 -3.93 -10.84
CA GLU A 128 0.76 -4.23 -12.28
C GLU A 128 1.15 -5.70 -12.43
N ASP A 129 0.13 -6.54 -12.55
CA ASP A 129 0.28 -7.97 -12.68
C ASP A 129 0.77 -8.26 -14.09
N SER A 130 2.07 -8.47 -14.25
CA SER A 130 2.61 -9.04 -15.48
C SER A 130 2.16 -10.51 -15.57
N HIS A 131 0.91 -10.75 -15.99
CA HIS A 131 0.31 -12.03 -16.46
C HIS A 131 0.63 -13.30 -15.61
N GLU A 132 -0.29 -14.11 -15.10
CA GLU A 132 -1.63 -14.46 -15.57
C GLU A 132 -2.29 -15.51 -14.63
N THR A 133 -3.62 -15.49 -14.59
CA THR A 133 -4.62 -16.48 -14.09
C THR A 133 -4.91 -16.62 -12.58
N ALA A 134 -6.11 -16.20 -12.21
CA ALA A 134 -6.93 -16.76 -11.12
C ALA A 134 -7.88 -17.84 -11.70
N PRO A 135 -8.55 -18.71 -10.90
CA PRO A 135 -8.58 -18.74 -9.43
C PRO A 135 -8.37 -20.13 -8.82
N GLU A 136 -7.71 -20.20 -7.67
CA GLU A 136 -8.18 -21.06 -6.57
C GLU A 136 -8.03 -20.29 -5.25
N GLU A 137 -9.01 -20.48 -4.38
CA GLU A 137 -9.02 -20.04 -2.99
C GLU A 137 -7.82 -20.65 -2.26
N SER A 138 -6.67 -20.01 -2.39
CA SER A 138 -5.45 -20.46 -1.74
C SER A 138 -5.36 -19.79 -0.37
N THR A 139 -5.24 -20.61 0.67
CA THR A 139 -4.74 -20.22 1.99
C THR A 139 -3.25 -19.82 1.95
N ASP A 140 -2.72 -19.41 0.80
CA ASP A 140 -1.32 -19.06 0.63
C ASP A 140 -1.04 -17.76 1.34
N ILE A 141 -0.19 -17.91 2.34
CA ILE A 141 0.39 -16.83 3.07
C ILE A 141 1.19 -15.96 2.08
N ASP A 142 0.79 -14.69 1.94
CA ASP A 142 1.44 -13.73 1.04
C ASP A 142 2.82 -13.34 1.57
N ARG A 143 3.85 -14.04 1.07
CA ARG A 143 5.26 -13.83 1.44
C ARG A 143 5.75 -12.42 1.11
N ASN A 144 5.20 -11.78 0.07
CA ASN A 144 5.61 -10.43 -0.30
C ASN A 144 5.05 -9.42 0.70
N ALA A 145 3.78 -9.53 1.05
CA ALA A 145 3.16 -8.68 2.07
C ALA A 145 3.85 -8.85 3.44
N ILE A 146 4.23 -10.08 3.79
CA ILE A 146 5.02 -10.36 5.01
C ILE A 146 6.41 -9.74 4.93
N GLY A 147 7.10 -9.87 3.80
CA GLY A 147 8.41 -9.23 3.61
C GLY A 147 8.34 -7.71 3.77
N GLN A 148 7.27 -7.09 3.29
CA GLN A 148 7.01 -5.67 3.48
C GLN A 148 6.72 -5.32 4.95
N ALA A 149 5.88 -6.10 5.63
CA ALA A 149 5.58 -5.90 7.05
C ALA A 149 6.83 -6.03 7.93
N VAL A 150 7.67 -7.03 7.66
CA VAL A 150 8.96 -7.25 8.32
C VAL A 150 9.92 -6.10 8.08
N THR A 151 10.11 -5.70 6.82
CA THR A 151 10.97 -4.58 6.44
C THR A 151 10.53 -3.30 7.14
N TYR A 152 9.24 -3.01 7.08
CA TYR A 152 8.68 -1.84 7.72
C TYR A 152 8.91 -1.87 9.23
N HIS A 153 8.60 -2.99 9.90
CA HIS A 153 8.77 -3.10 11.33
C HIS A 153 10.24 -2.92 11.73
N TYR A 154 11.16 -3.59 11.06
CA TYR A 154 12.60 -3.47 11.35
C TYR A 154 13.09 -2.01 11.21
N ASP A 155 12.69 -1.34 10.13
CA ASP A 155 13.17 0.00 9.79
C ASP A 155 12.60 1.10 10.71
N ASN A 156 11.37 0.91 11.20
CA ASN A 156 10.60 1.99 11.85
C ASN A 156 10.21 1.71 13.31
N GLU A 157 10.00 0.46 13.70
CA GLU A 157 9.40 0.09 14.99
C GLU A 157 10.29 -0.82 15.85
N GLY A 158 11.16 -1.60 15.21
CA GLY A 158 12.00 -2.60 15.85
C GLY A 158 13.14 -1.97 16.66
N GLN A 159 13.81 -2.79 17.47
CA GLN A 159 14.92 -2.35 18.33
C GLN A 159 16.09 -1.65 17.59
N TRP A 160 16.18 -1.81 16.28
CA TRP A 160 17.21 -1.23 15.41
C TRP A 160 16.72 -0.07 14.53
N ALA A 161 15.46 0.34 14.69
CA ALA A 161 14.90 1.50 14.00
C ALA A 161 15.78 2.74 14.24
N GLY A 162 16.02 3.50 13.18
CA GLY A 162 16.90 4.67 13.21
C GLY A 162 18.40 4.37 13.29
N LYS A 163 18.83 3.09 13.34
CA LYS A 163 20.25 2.68 13.28
C LYS A 163 20.58 1.89 12.01
N PHE A 164 19.67 1.02 11.61
CA PHE A 164 19.81 0.16 10.45
C PHE A 164 18.50 0.10 9.67
N ARG A 165 18.58 -0.34 8.42
CA ARG A 165 17.43 -0.74 7.60
C ARG A 165 17.64 -2.10 6.97
N ILE A 166 16.57 -2.80 6.62
CA ILE A 166 16.65 -3.98 5.76
C ILE A 166 16.96 -3.51 4.33
N GLY A 167 18.03 -4.06 3.76
CA GLY A 167 18.37 -3.84 2.35
C GLY A 167 17.73 -4.88 1.44
N GLU A 168 17.79 -6.15 1.84
CA GLU A 168 17.30 -7.29 1.06
C GLU A 168 16.90 -8.41 2.00
N ILE A 169 15.73 -9.00 1.78
CA ILE A 169 15.35 -10.28 2.39
C ILE A 169 15.91 -11.39 1.50
N VAL A 170 16.88 -12.13 2.03
CA VAL A 170 17.61 -13.19 1.32
C VAL A 170 16.82 -14.50 1.36
N GLN A 171 16.16 -14.77 2.47
CA GLN A 171 15.43 -16.02 2.67
C GLN A 171 14.31 -15.83 3.69
N MET A 172 13.17 -16.49 3.43
CA MET A 172 12.03 -16.47 4.32
C MET A 172 11.41 -17.88 4.43
N ARG A 173 11.20 -18.33 5.67
CA ARG A 173 10.41 -19.53 6.01
C ARG A 173 9.31 -19.10 6.94
N ILE A 174 8.10 -19.59 6.70
CA ILE A 174 6.93 -19.25 7.50
C ILE A 174 6.46 -20.50 8.21
N GLU A 175 6.20 -20.35 9.50
CA GLU A 175 5.62 -21.38 10.36
C GLU A 175 4.32 -20.86 10.98
N GLY A 176 3.42 -21.78 11.33
CA GLY A 176 2.12 -21.45 11.89
C GLY A 176 1.01 -21.34 10.84
N SER A 177 -0.21 -21.19 11.35
CA SER A 177 -1.44 -21.06 10.56
C SER A 177 -2.50 -20.31 11.36
N GLY A 178 -3.51 -19.79 10.68
CA GLY A 178 -4.56 -18.97 11.31
C GLY A 178 -4.15 -17.52 11.48
N SER A 179 -4.55 -16.88 12.58
CA SER A 179 -4.32 -15.45 12.81
C SER A 179 -2.90 -15.12 13.28
N THR A 180 -2.04 -16.10 13.54
CA THR A 180 -0.66 -15.81 13.99
C THR A 180 0.33 -16.74 13.32
N ILE A 181 1.36 -16.15 12.73
CA ILE A 181 2.44 -16.86 12.05
C ILE A 181 3.80 -16.38 12.56
N TYR A 182 4.82 -17.19 12.30
CA TYR A 182 6.21 -16.92 12.64
C TYR A 182 7.02 -16.89 11.34
N ALA A 183 7.51 -15.72 10.96
CA ALA A 183 8.38 -15.57 9.81
C ALA A 183 9.84 -15.64 10.27
N HIS A 184 10.53 -16.72 9.92
CA HIS A 184 11.98 -16.78 9.97
C HIS A 184 12.52 -16.04 8.75
N VAL A 185 13.25 -14.95 8.97
CA VAL A 185 13.74 -14.07 7.90
C VAL A 185 15.24 -13.90 8.03
N LYS A 186 15.97 -14.22 6.96
CA LYS A 186 17.39 -13.89 6.77
C LYS A 186 17.46 -12.70 5.86
N TYR A 187 18.16 -11.65 6.27
CA TYR A 187 18.22 -10.41 5.53
C TYR A 187 19.59 -9.73 5.63
N LYS A 188 19.88 -8.88 4.65
CA LYS A 188 21.02 -7.98 4.67
C LYS A 188 20.60 -6.69 5.37
N TYR A 189 21.31 -6.30 6.44
CA TYR A 189 21.08 -5.01 7.08
C TYR A 189 22.06 -3.95 6.54
N LEU A 190 21.57 -2.73 6.39
CA LEU A 190 22.33 -1.57 5.92
C LEU A 190 22.37 -0.51 7.03
N PRO A 191 23.56 -0.01 7.42
CA PRO A 191 23.67 1.10 8.36
C PRO A 191 23.02 2.37 7.78
N LEU A 192 22.36 3.15 8.64
CA LEU A 192 21.91 4.50 8.29
C LEU A 192 23.07 5.52 8.45
N PRO A 193 23.00 6.70 7.80
CA PRO A 193 24.03 7.73 7.94
C PRO A 193 24.34 8.07 9.40
N GLY A 194 25.62 8.15 9.74
CA GLY A 194 26.09 8.38 11.12
C GLY A 194 26.31 7.09 11.93
N ASN A 195 26.03 5.91 11.37
CA ASN A 195 26.37 4.63 11.97
C ASN A 195 27.67 4.07 11.37
N GLU A 196 28.69 3.87 12.21
CA GLU A 196 30.03 3.40 11.78
C GLU A 196 30.09 1.89 11.51
N ARG A 197 29.05 1.14 11.85
CA ARG A 197 29.02 -0.31 11.59
C ARG A 197 28.89 -0.59 10.10
N SER A 198 29.61 -1.61 9.62
CA SER A 198 29.45 -2.12 8.27
C SER A 198 28.12 -2.87 8.09
N SER A 199 27.63 -2.93 6.85
CA SER A 199 26.51 -3.80 6.49
C SER A 199 26.87 -5.28 6.71
N GLY A 200 25.88 -6.10 7.01
CA GLY A 200 26.06 -7.53 7.19
C GLY A 200 24.76 -8.30 7.01
N PHE A 201 24.73 -9.54 7.49
CA PHE A 201 23.53 -10.38 7.49
C PHE A 201 23.08 -10.63 8.92
N ASP A 202 21.76 -10.69 9.10
CA ASP A 202 21.11 -11.13 10.33
C ASP A 202 19.98 -12.11 9.95
N GLN A 203 19.56 -12.92 10.92
CA GLN A 203 18.43 -13.82 10.78
C GLN A 203 17.57 -13.79 12.05
N ARG A 204 16.28 -13.55 11.90
CA ARG A 204 15.36 -13.37 13.03
C ARG A 204 14.02 -14.03 12.82
N ILE A 205 13.32 -14.28 13.92
CA ILE A 205 11.91 -14.64 13.90
C ILE A 205 11.08 -13.37 14.10
N PHE A 206 10.09 -13.18 13.25
CA PHE A 206 9.07 -12.14 13.38
C PHE A 206 7.73 -12.82 13.66
N THR A 207 7.13 -12.52 14.81
CA THR A 207 5.76 -12.96 15.11
C THR A 207 4.80 -11.98 14.46
N ILE A 208 3.89 -12.49 13.64
CA ILE A 208 3.01 -11.68 12.81
C ILE A 208 1.57 -12.09 13.07
N ASN A 209 0.74 -11.09 13.38
CA ASN A 209 -0.71 -11.24 13.43
C ASN A 209 -1.29 -11.03 12.03
N ILE A 210 -2.24 -11.86 11.64
CA ILE A 210 -2.97 -11.79 10.38
C ILE A 210 -4.40 -11.36 10.67
N ASP A 211 -4.79 -10.20 10.15
CA ASP A 211 -6.14 -9.66 10.29
C ASP A 211 -6.63 -9.11 8.95
N ASN A 212 -7.69 -9.70 8.39
CA ASN A 212 -8.32 -9.29 7.13
C ASN A 212 -7.32 -9.06 5.97
N GLY A 213 -6.33 -9.95 5.83
CA GLY A 213 -5.28 -9.85 4.82
C GLY A 213 -4.16 -8.84 5.13
N SER A 214 -4.20 -8.19 6.30
CA SER A 214 -3.09 -7.40 6.85
C SER A 214 -2.12 -8.28 7.62
N TYR A 215 -0.84 -7.94 7.58
CA TYR A 215 0.24 -8.61 8.31
C TYR A 215 0.91 -7.61 9.25
N ASP A 216 0.71 -7.79 10.55
CA ASP A 216 1.26 -6.90 11.58
C ASP A 216 2.31 -7.63 12.40
N VAL A 217 3.56 -7.18 12.30
CA VAL A 217 4.64 -7.69 13.15
C VAL A 217 4.40 -7.20 14.58
N ILE A 218 4.05 -8.13 15.46
CA ILE A 218 3.81 -7.86 16.89
C ILE A 218 5.04 -8.15 17.76
N HIS A 219 6.00 -8.91 17.23
CA HIS A 219 7.25 -9.19 17.93
C HIS A 219 8.39 -9.48 16.95
N MET A 220 9.60 -9.05 17.31
CA MET A 220 10.85 -9.36 16.60
C MET A 220 11.83 -9.95 17.62
N ASP A 221 12.20 -11.20 17.42
CA ASP A 221 13.09 -11.95 18.31
C ASP A 221 14.54 -11.43 18.26
N ASP A 222 15.36 -11.98 19.15
CA ASP A 222 16.78 -11.65 19.30
C ASP A 222 17.64 -11.97 18.07
N TYR A 223 18.85 -11.45 18.07
CA TYR A 223 19.87 -11.67 17.05
C TYR A 223 20.09 -13.17 16.79
N MET A 224 20.12 -13.58 15.51
CA MET A 224 20.32 -14.97 15.07
C MET A 224 19.26 -15.98 15.55
N SER A 225 18.09 -15.52 15.98
CA SER A 225 16.95 -16.37 16.37
C SER A 225 16.37 -17.15 15.18
N GLY A 226 16.45 -16.59 13.96
CA GLY A 226 15.96 -17.26 12.76
C GLY A 226 16.76 -18.54 12.47
N ARG A 227 16.07 -19.61 12.06
CA ARG A 227 16.68 -20.88 11.64
C ARG A 227 16.06 -21.28 10.30
N PHE A 228 16.88 -21.82 9.42
CA PHE A 228 16.50 -22.23 8.06
C PHE A 228 16.91 -23.67 7.84
#